data_AF-A0ABD0QDK8-F1
#
_entry.id   AF-A0ABD0QDK8-F1
#
_cell.length_a   1.000
_cell.length_b   1.000
_cell.length_c   1.000
_cell.angle_alpha   90.00
_cell.angle_beta   90.00
_cell.angle_gamma   90.00
#
_symmetry.space_group_name_H-M   'P 1'
#
loop_
_entity.id
_entity.type
_entity.pdbx_description
1 polymer ?
#
loop_
_entity_poly.entity_id
_entity_poly.type
_entity_poly.pdbx_seq_one_letter_code
_entity_poly.pdbx_strand_id
1 'polypeptide(L)'
;EHHLQRAISAQQVFREKKESMVIPVPEAESNITYYDRLYKGEFRIPKQLIHIQPLGLDNELPDYDMDSEDETLLNRLNRKMELKPVQFETMMDRLEKASTNQ
;
A
#
# COMPACT_ATOMS: atom_id res chain seq x y z
N GLU A 1 -22.91 -6.82 0.22
CA GLU A 1 -24.12 -7.38 0.88
C GLU A 1 -24.77 -8.59 0.19
N HIS A 2 -24.50 -8.87 -1.09
CA HIS A 2 -25.14 -9.97 -1.83
C HIS A 2 -24.98 -11.36 -1.19
N HIS A 3 -23.82 -11.67 -0.60
CA HIS A 3 -23.56 -12.97 0.04
C HIS A 3 -24.40 -13.21 1.31
N LEU A 4 -24.61 -12.17 2.13
CA LEU A 4 -25.42 -12.24 3.33
C LEU A 4 -26.91 -12.43 2.98
N GLN A 5 -27.40 -11.68 1.99
CA GLN A 5 -28.77 -11.80 1.50
C GLN A 5 -29.04 -13.21 0.94
N ARG A 6 -28.11 -13.79 0.18
CA ARG A 6 -28.23 -15.18 -0.30
C ARG A 6 -28.28 -16.21 0.82
N ALA A 7 -27.45 -16.03 1.86
CA ALA A 7 -27.48 -16.90 3.03
C ALA A 7 -28.84 -16.81 3.75
N ILE A 8 -29.37 -15.60 3.97
CA ILE A 8 -30.68 -15.37 4.62
C ILE A 8 -31.83 -15.95 3.78
N SER A 9 -31.87 -15.69 2.47
CA SER A 9 -32.93 -16.19 1.59
C SER A 9 -32.95 -17.72 1.51
N ALA A 10 -31.78 -18.37 1.49
CA ALA A 10 -31.69 -19.82 1.52
C ALA A 10 -32.18 -20.43 2.85
N GLN A 11 -32.04 -19.73 3.99
CA GLN A 11 -32.55 -20.17 5.31
C GLN A 11 -34.09 -20.15 5.39
N GLN A 12 -34.74 -19.23 4.67
CA GLN A 12 -36.19 -19.05 4.72
C GLN A 12 -36.95 -20.06 3.85
N VAL A 13 -36.35 -20.50 2.73
CA VAL A 13 -37.01 -21.38 1.74
C VAL A 13 -36.83 -22.86 2.08
N PHE A 14 -35.68 -23.28 2.62
CA PHE A 14 -35.41 -24.67 3.00
C PHE A 14 -35.46 -24.82 4.52
N ARG A 15 -36.58 -25.34 5.06
CA ARG A 15 -36.72 -25.69 6.49
C ARG A 15 -35.97 -26.97 6.91
N GLU A 16 -35.09 -27.50 6.06
CA GLU A 16 -34.35 -28.73 6.32
C GLU A 16 -32.87 -28.47 6.65
N LYS A 17 -32.50 -28.96 7.84
CA LYS A 17 -31.16 -29.06 8.45
C LYS A 17 -30.30 -27.78 8.51
N LYS A 18 -30.28 -27.20 9.71
CA LYS A 18 -29.39 -26.13 10.22
C LYS A 18 -27.88 -26.35 9.99
N GLU A 19 -27.42 -27.52 9.58
CA GLU A 19 -26.00 -27.92 9.68
C GLU A 19 -25.14 -27.54 8.46
N SER A 20 -25.71 -27.24 7.29
CA SER A 20 -24.89 -27.15 6.05
C SER A 20 -24.68 -25.75 5.49
N MET A 21 -25.11 -24.69 6.18
CA MET A 21 -25.02 -23.33 5.63
C MET A 21 -24.28 -22.36 6.54
N VAL A 22 -22.98 -22.20 6.26
CA VAL A 22 -22.04 -21.37 7.01
C VAL A 22 -21.48 -20.28 6.10
N ILE A 23 -21.39 -19.04 6.59
CA ILE A 23 -20.66 -17.98 5.90
C ILE A 23 -19.16 -18.27 6.10
N PRO A 24 -18.39 -18.48 5.03
CA PRO A 24 -16.96 -18.75 5.18
C PRO A 24 -16.26 -17.52 5.75
N VAL A 25 -15.38 -17.75 6.72
CA VAL A 25 -14.45 -16.74 7.23
C VAL A 25 -13.18 -16.85 6.39
N PRO A 26 -12.65 -15.73 5.85
CA PRO A 26 -11.41 -15.77 5.11
C PRO A 26 -10.26 -16.21 6.01
N GLU A 27 -9.33 -16.97 5.45
CA GLU A 27 -8.09 -17.31 6.13
C GLU A 27 -7.21 -16.07 6.24
N ALA A 28 -6.58 -15.88 7.41
CA ALA A 28 -5.63 -14.80 7.63
C ALA A 28 -4.22 -15.33 7.37
N GLU A 29 -3.56 -14.79 6.36
CA GLU A 29 -2.13 -15.04 6.15
C GLU A 29 -1.31 -14.17 7.09
N SER A 30 -0.30 -14.76 7.71
CA SER A 30 0.63 -14.08 8.62
C SER A 30 2.07 -14.46 8.27
N ASN A 31 3.05 -13.77 8.86
CA ASN A 31 4.48 -14.06 8.72
C ASN A 31 5.03 -13.85 7.29
N ILE A 32 4.74 -12.68 6.73
CA ILE A 32 5.28 -12.25 5.45
C ILE A 32 6.78 -12.00 5.59
N THR A 33 7.60 -12.76 4.84
CA THR A 33 9.07 -12.77 4.97
C THR A 33 9.73 -11.42 4.69
N TYR A 34 9.08 -10.56 3.89
CA TYR A 34 9.59 -9.23 3.54
C TYR A 34 9.08 -8.11 4.47
N TYR A 35 8.20 -8.41 5.43
CA TYR A 35 7.58 -7.41 6.29
C TYR A 35 8.60 -6.56 7.04
N ASP A 36 9.52 -7.21 7.75
CA ASP A 36 10.56 -6.54 8.55
C ASP A 36 11.55 -5.72 7.70
N ARG A 37 11.69 -6.07 6.41
CA ARG A 37 12.52 -5.32 5.46
C ARG A 37 11.85 -4.00 5.06
N LEU A 38 10.52 -3.98 4.91
CA LEU A 38 9.77 -2.82 4.46
C LEU A 38 9.37 -1.88 5.60
N TYR A 39 8.97 -2.43 6.75
CA TYR A 39 8.41 -1.67 7.86
C TYR A 39 9.36 -1.69 9.07
N LYS A 40 10.14 -0.62 9.24
CA LYS A 40 11.03 -0.45 10.39
C LYS A 40 10.25 0.05 11.61
N GLY A 41 10.28 -0.70 12.70
CA GLY A 41 9.59 -0.37 13.96
C GLY A 41 10.31 0.69 14.80
N GLU A 42 10.38 1.93 14.32
CA GLU A 42 11.11 3.02 15.01
C GLU A 42 10.21 3.95 15.85
N PHE A 43 8.90 3.70 15.88
CA PHE A 43 7.95 4.53 16.60
C PHE A 43 8.12 4.43 18.13
N ARG A 44 8.31 5.59 18.78
CA ARG A 44 8.40 5.68 20.25
C ARG A 44 7.06 6.16 20.82
N ILE A 45 6.47 5.35 21.69
CA ILE A 45 5.16 5.64 22.29
C ILE A 45 5.26 6.90 23.16
N PRO A 46 4.48 7.95 22.88
CA PRO A 46 4.46 9.16 23.69
C PRO A 46 3.73 8.92 25.03
N LYS A 47 4.11 9.69 26.06
CA LYS A 47 3.43 9.67 27.38
C LYS A 47 2.05 10.29 27.36
N GLN A 48 1.79 11.15 26.38
CA GLN A 48 0.52 11.85 26.18
C GLN A 48 -0.17 11.32 24.93
N LEU A 49 -1.48 11.58 24.80
CA LEU A 49 -2.22 11.22 23.61
C LEU A 49 -1.68 11.96 22.37
N ILE A 50 -1.68 11.28 21.24
CA ILE A 50 -1.25 11.85 19.96
C ILE A 50 -2.29 12.88 19.54
N HIS A 51 -1.85 14.14 19.37
CA HIS A 51 -2.67 15.20 18.79
C HIS A 51 -2.18 15.46 17.36
N ILE A 52 -3.01 15.13 16.36
CA ILE A 52 -2.67 15.30 14.95
C ILE A 52 -3.27 16.63 14.47
N GLN A 53 -2.42 17.56 14.06
CA GLN A 53 -2.84 18.76 13.33
C GLN A 53 -2.56 18.55 11.83
N PRO A 54 -3.56 18.58 10.93
CA PRO A 54 -3.37 18.24 9.51
C PRO A 54 -2.61 19.26 8.65
N LEU A 55 -1.84 20.17 9.24
CA LEU A 55 -1.24 21.29 8.51
C LEU A 55 0.25 21.08 8.36
N GLY A 56 0.68 20.78 7.13
CA GLY A 56 2.10 20.65 6.77
C GLY A 56 2.58 19.21 6.58
N LEU A 57 1.86 18.39 5.81
CA LEU A 57 2.53 17.33 5.06
C LEU A 57 3.33 18.05 3.96
N ASP A 58 4.52 18.52 4.32
CA ASP A 58 5.48 19.00 3.36
C ASP A 58 5.72 17.87 2.35
N ASN A 59 5.62 18.20 1.06
CA ASN A 59 5.90 17.32 -0.08
C ASN A 59 7.40 16.98 -0.14
N GLU A 60 7.97 16.43 0.94
CA GLU A 60 9.40 16.11 0.99
C GLU A 60 9.74 14.88 0.15
N LEU A 61 8.74 14.05 -0.17
CA LEU A 61 8.91 12.88 -1.01
C LEU A 61 8.34 13.14 -2.41
N PRO A 62 9.06 12.73 -3.48
CA PRO A 62 8.53 12.78 -4.83
C PRO A 62 7.29 11.88 -4.95
N ASP A 63 6.33 12.28 -5.80
CA ASP A 63 5.13 11.46 -6.06
C ASP A 63 5.46 10.28 -6.99
N TYR A 64 6.56 10.40 -7.75
CA TYR A 64 7.07 9.35 -8.62
C TYR A 64 7.83 8.29 -7.82
N ASP A 65 7.39 7.04 -7.92
CA ASP A 65 8.04 5.87 -7.31
C ASP A 65 8.62 4.99 -8.43
N MET A 66 9.88 4.58 -8.29
CA MET A 66 10.54 3.75 -9.31
C MET A 66 10.01 2.33 -9.30
N ASP A 67 9.83 1.76 -10.48
CA ASP A 67 9.57 0.33 -10.62
C ASP A 67 10.86 -0.48 -10.90
N SER A 68 10.68 -1.79 -11.10
CA SER A 68 11.81 -2.67 -11.41
C SER A 68 12.49 -2.38 -12.75
N GLU A 69 11.77 -1.82 -13.74
CA GLU A 69 12.36 -1.44 -15.02
C GLU A 69 13.26 -0.22 -14.83
N ASP A 70 12.79 0.79 -14.09
CA ASP A 70 13.56 1.97 -13.72
C ASP A 70 14.81 1.63 -12.91
N GLU A 71 14.72 0.68 -11.96
CA GLU A 71 15.89 0.18 -11.24
C GLU A 71 16.95 -0.37 -12.20
N THR A 72 16.55 -1.13 -13.22
CA THR A 72 17.51 -1.66 -14.21
C THR A 72 18.10 -0.57 -15.09
N LEU A 73 17.29 0.44 -15.45
CA LEU A 73 17.73 1.60 -16.22
C LEU A 73 18.73 2.44 -15.43
N LEU A 74 18.39 2.78 -14.18
CA LEU A 74 19.22 3.56 -13.27
C LEU A 74 20.56 2.87 -13.05
N ASN A 75 20.58 1.55 -12.82
CA ASN A 75 21.81 0.77 -12.67
C ASN A 75 22.72 0.81 -13.91
N ARG A 76 22.15 0.90 -15.12
CA ARG A 76 22.93 1.05 -16.37
C ARG A 76 23.49 2.47 -16.50
N LEU A 77 22.69 3.49 -16.18
CA LEU A 77 23.06 4.91 -16.23
C LEU A 77 24.10 5.28 -15.16
N ASN A 78 24.03 4.64 -13.99
CA ASN A 78 24.90 4.92 -12.86
C ASN A 78 26.37 4.61 -13.07
N ARG A 79 26.70 3.87 -14.12
CA ARG A 79 28.09 3.71 -14.57
C ARG A 79 28.75 5.04 -14.96
N LYS A 80 27.97 6.12 -15.13
CA LYS A 80 28.45 7.44 -15.54
C LYS A 80 28.04 8.60 -14.62
N MET A 81 26.91 8.51 -13.91
CA MET A 81 26.31 9.66 -13.25
C MET A 81 26.20 9.57 -11.72
N GLU A 82 26.40 8.41 -11.10
CA GLU A 82 26.35 8.23 -9.63
C GLU A 82 25.09 8.82 -8.93
N LEU A 83 23.94 8.74 -9.59
CA LEU A 83 22.62 9.13 -9.09
C LEU A 83 22.09 8.16 -8.04
N LYS A 84 21.53 8.70 -6.97
CA LYS A 84 20.76 7.93 -5.98
C LYS A 84 19.29 7.75 -6.43
N PRO A 85 18.61 6.66 -6.01
CA PRO A 85 17.18 6.42 -6.26
C PRO A 85 16.29 7.66 -6.11
N VAL A 86 16.30 8.28 -4.92
CA VAL A 86 15.48 9.47 -4.60
C VAL A 86 15.76 10.67 -5.52
N GLN A 87 16.99 10.80 -6.02
CA GLN A 87 17.32 11.89 -6.95
C GLN A 87 16.70 11.65 -8.33
N PHE A 88 16.67 10.39 -8.79
CA PHE A 88 16.01 10.00 -10.01
C PHE A 88 14.49 10.24 -9.92
N GLU A 89 13.87 9.78 -8.83
CA GLU A 89 12.44 10.02 -8.54
C GLU A 89 12.11 11.52 -8.54
N THR A 90 12.93 12.35 -7.88
CA THR A 90 12.76 13.81 -7.87
C THR A 90 12.84 14.42 -9.28
N MET A 91 13.74 13.91 -10.13
CA MET A 91 13.88 14.40 -11.51
C MET A 91 12.66 14.03 -12.36
N MET A 92 12.19 12.77 -12.25
CA MET A 92 11.03 12.28 -12.98
C MET A 92 9.74 12.97 -12.53
N ASP A 93 9.55 13.14 -11.22
CA ASP A 93 8.41 13.86 -10.65
C ASP A 93 8.31 15.31 -11.20
N ARG A 94 9.44 16.02 -11.27
CA ARG A 94 9.49 17.37 -11.86
C ARG A 94 9.22 17.36 -13.36
N LEU A 95 9.75 16.36 -14.07
CA LEU A 95 9.55 16.22 -15.50
C LEU A 95 8.06 15.99 -15.81
N GLU A 96 7.42 15.07 -15.11
CA GLU A 96 6.00 14.75 -15.28
C GLU A 96 5.13 15.98 -15.00
N LYS A 97 5.33 16.64 -13.84
CA LYS A 97 4.60 17.86 -13.46
C LYS A 97 4.75 18.97 -14.50
N ALA A 98 5.95 19.14 -15.06
CA ALA A 98 6.19 20.13 -16.12
C ALA A 98 5.51 19.74 -17.46
N SER A 99 5.48 18.45 -17.79
CA SER A 99 4.86 17.93 -19.00
C SER A 99 3.33 17.99 -18.97
N THR A 100 2.69 17.89 -17.80
CA THR A 100 1.23 18.03 -17.63
C THR A 100 0.71 19.47 -17.70
N ASN A 101 1.59 20.48 -17.73
CA ASN A 101 1.19 21.90 -17.80
C ASN A 101 1.11 22.46 -19.25
N GLN A 102 0.96 21.58 -20.25
CA GLN A 102 0.67 21.95 -21.65
C GLN A 102 -0.77 21.63 -22.02
#